data_AF-A0A1G9A2G3-F1
#
_entry.id   AF-A0A1G9A2G3-F1
#
_cell.length_a   1.000
_cell.length_b   1.000
_cell.length_c   1.000
_cell.angle_alpha   90.00
_cell.angle_beta   90.00
_cell.angle_gamma   90.00
#
_symmetry.space_group_name_H-M   'P 1'
#
loop_
_entity.id
_entity.type
_entity.pdbx_description
1 polymer ?
#
loop_
_entity_poly.entity_id
_entity_poly.type
_entity_poly.pdbx_seq_one_letter_code
_entity_poly.pdbx_strand_id
1 'polypeptide(L)'
;MKLLFIEFLSREILTQEQIKELLINDENYHNSLIVDFNGYPRLVKLVGQAPASLKGYAGRFETFGAGNGYVGSSSSLNHLEGTYQAKLEAWCLHLSSEKEINRDYSTNEYSIEEQIDEINRQVSVLK
;
A
#
# COMPACT_ATOMS: atom_id res chain seq x y z
N MET A 1 -20.71 -17.63 27.45
CA MET A 1 -21.22 -17.06 26.18
C MET A 1 -20.45 -15.76 25.92
N LYS A 2 -19.37 -15.80 25.14
CA LYS A 2 -18.62 -14.61 24.74
C LYS A 2 -19.26 -14.11 23.44
N LEU A 3 -19.85 -12.93 23.45
CA LEU A 3 -20.21 -12.23 22.22
C LEU A 3 -18.91 -11.99 21.44
N LEU A 4 -18.75 -12.68 20.31
CA LEU A 4 -17.82 -12.28 19.27
C LEU A 4 -18.44 -11.06 18.59
N PHE A 5 -18.00 -9.87 19.00
CA PHE A 5 -18.10 -8.70 18.14
C PHE A 5 -17.23 -8.99 16.92
N ILE A 6 -17.85 -9.43 15.83
CA ILE A 6 -17.22 -9.36 14.52
C ILE A 6 -17.24 -7.87 14.18
N GLU A 7 -16.15 -7.17 14.49
CA GLU A 7 -15.93 -5.85 13.90
C GLU A 7 -15.94 -6.05 12.40
N PHE A 8 -16.96 -5.51 11.76
CA PHE A 8 -17.04 -5.46 10.32
C PHE A 8 -15.97 -4.46 9.85
N LEU A 9 -14.74 -4.93 9.66
CA LEU A 9 -13.63 -4.10 9.21
C LEU A 9 -13.97 -3.58 7.81
N SER A 10 -14.24 -2.29 7.69
CA SER A 10 -14.42 -1.64 6.39
C SER A 10 -13.09 -1.70 5.64
N ARG A 11 -13.05 -2.52 4.59
CA ARG A 11 -11.93 -2.55 3.65
C ARG A 11 -12.07 -1.34 2.73
N GLU A 12 -11.12 -0.43 2.80
CA GLU A 12 -11.10 0.79 1.99
C GLU A 12 -10.31 0.60 0.70
N ILE A 13 -10.58 1.48 -0.26
CA ILE A 13 -9.76 1.63 -1.46
C ILE A 13 -8.73 2.71 -1.15
N LEU A 14 -7.46 2.32 -1.18
CA LEU A 14 -6.36 3.29 -1.11
C LEU A 14 -6.44 4.28 -2.27
N THR A 15 -6.10 5.54 -2.04
CA THR A 15 -6.12 6.57 -3.09
C THR A 15 -4.71 7.07 -3.40
N GLN A 16 -4.52 7.59 -4.61
CA GLN A 16 -3.26 8.20 -5.00
C GLN A 16 -2.91 9.41 -4.11
N GLU A 17 -3.91 10.19 -3.67
CA GLU A 17 -3.67 11.35 -2.80
C GLU A 17 -3.18 10.93 -1.41
N GLN A 18 -3.72 9.84 -0.83
CA GLN A 18 -3.20 9.30 0.44
C GLN A 18 -1.71 8.92 0.33
N ILE A 19 -1.32 8.27 -0.77
CA ILE A 19 0.09 7.94 -1.00
C ILE A 19 0.93 9.22 -1.16
N LYS A 20 0.45 10.19 -1.94
CA LYS A 20 1.13 11.47 -2.12
C LYS A 20 1.38 12.19 -0.80
N GLU A 21 0.36 12.31 0.05
CA GLU A 21 0.48 12.91 1.39
C GLU A 21 1.52 12.19 2.25
N LEU A 22 1.59 10.86 2.19
CA LEU A 22 2.61 10.10 2.91
C LEU A 22 4.02 10.38 2.39
N LEU A 23 4.19 10.42 1.06
CA LEU A 23 5.51 10.55 0.44
C LEU A 23 6.13 11.94 0.63
N ILE A 24 5.35 13.01 0.69
CA ILE A 24 5.88 14.38 0.85
C ILE A 24 6.36 14.70 2.28
N ASN A 25 5.96 13.89 3.26
CA ASN A 25 6.11 14.23 4.68
C ASN A 25 7.40 13.72 5.34
N ASP A 26 8.22 12.89 4.67
CA ASP A 26 9.42 12.31 5.29
C ASP A 26 10.59 12.13 4.32
N GLU A 27 11.60 12.99 4.43
CA GLU A 27 12.82 12.96 3.59
C GLU A 27 14.07 12.39 4.29
N ASN A 28 13.99 12.18 5.61
CA ASN A 28 15.16 11.95 6.45
C ASN A 28 15.44 10.46 6.71
N TYR A 29 14.50 9.59 6.37
CA TYR A 29 14.59 8.15 6.66
C TYR A 29 14.43 7.31 5.40
N HIS A 30 15.13 6.18 5.37
CA HIS A 30 14.77 5.08 4.49
C HIS A 30 13.39 4.58 4.91
N ASN A 31 12.48 4.50 3.95
CA ASN A 31 11.08 4.19 4.21
C ASN A 31 10.58 3.08 3.30
N SER A 32 9.55 2.35 3.74
CA SER A 32 8.79 1.42 2.90
C SER A 32 7.31 1.78 2.97
N LEU A 33 6.66 1.85 1.82
CA LEU A 33 5.21 2.04 1.74
C LEU A 33 4.53 0.68 1.90
N ILE A 34 3.65 0.59 2.89
CA ILE A 34 2.83 -0.59 3.15
C ILE A 34 1.35 -0.28 2.94
N VAL A 35 0.55 -1.33 2.78
CA VAL A 35 -0.92 -1.31 2.85
C VAL A 35 -1.31 -2.24 3.99
N ASP A 36 -2.02 -1.74 5.00
CA ASP A 36 -2.51 -2.58 6.10
C ASP A 36 -3.67 -3.48 5.66
N PHE A 37 -4.11 -4.39 6.54
CA PHE A 37 -5.17 -5.35 6.21
C PHE A 37 -6.56 -4.73 6.03
N ASN A 38 -6.70 -3.42 6.24
CA ASN A 38 -7.93 -2.68 5.97
C ASN A 38 -7.82 -1.85 4.68
N GLY A 39 -6.69 -1.92 3.96
CA GLY A 39 -6.48 -1.20 2.71
C GLY A 39 -5.90 0.21 2.91
N TYR A 40 -5.48 0.60 4.12
CA TYR A 40 -4.90 1.93 4.33
C TYR A 40 -3.39 1.93 4.07
N PRO A 41 -2.88 2.87 3.24
CA PRO A 41 -1.45 3.02 3.03
C PRO A 41 -0.77 3.64 4.25
N ARG A 42 0.48 3.23 4.53
CA ARG A 42 1.34 3.87 5.54
C ARG A 42 2.80 3.89 5.11
N LEU A 43 3.52 4.93 5.50
CA LEU A 43 4.97 5.01 5.30
C LEU A 43 5.68 4.57 6.58
N VAL A 44 6.46 3.50 6.51
CA VAL A 44 7.15 2.90 7.66
C VAL A 44 8.65 3.13 7.56
N LYS A 45 9.23 3.70 8.62
CA LYS A 45 10.68 3.93 8.75
C LYS A 45 11.43 2.61 8.90
N LEU A 46 12.55 2.49 8.19
CA LEU A 46 13.43 1.33 8.17
C LEU A 46 14.64 1.50 9.10
N VAL A 47 14.43 2.08 10.29
CA VAL A 47 15.50 2.28 11.26
C VAL A 47 15.86 0.94 11.92
N GLY A 48 17.07 0.44 11.64
CA GLY A 48 17.56 -0.81 12.23
C GLY A 48 16.88 -2.08 11.72
N GLN A 49 16.13 -2.02 10.62
CA GLN A 49 15.40 -3.15 10.04
C GLN A 49 15.45 -3.14 8.51
N ALA A 50 15.47 -4.32 7.91
CA ALA A 50 15.39 -4.47 6.46
C ALA A 50 13.92 -4.39 6.00
N PRO A 51 13.62 -3.91 4.79
CA PRO A 51 12.26 -3.97 4.24
C PRO A 51 11.68 -5.38 4.28
N ALA A 52 12.51 -6.38 3.98
CA ALA A 52 12.14 -7.79 3.95
C ALA A 52 11.59 -8.32 5.29
N SER A 53 11.99 -7.72 6.42
CA SER A 53 11.53 -8.12 7.75
C SER A 53 10.20 -7.48 8.16
N LEU A 54 9.66 -6.52 7.40
CA LEU A 54 8.32 -6.00 7.62
C LEU A 54 7.27 -7.10 7.35
N LYS A 55 6.42 -7.36 8.34
CA LYS A 55 5.37 -8.39 8.38
C LYS A 55 4.09 -7.83 9.00
N GLY A 56 2.96 -8.49 8.76
CA GLY A 56 1.65 -8.07 9.27
C GLY A 56 0.98 -6.99 8.43
N TYR A 57 1.22 -7.00 7.13
CA TYR A 57 0.63 -6.05 6.17
C TYR A 57 0.16 -6.77 4.91
N ALA A 58 -0.89 -6.26 4.28
CA ALA A 58 -1.43 -6.81 3.05
C ALA A 58 -0.47 -6.62 1.86
N GLY A 59 0.11 -5.42 1.77
CA GLY A 59 1.03 -5.06 0.70
C GLY A 59 2.27 -4.34 1.23
N ARG A 60 3.43 -4.58 0.61
CA ARG A 60 4.68 -3.86 0.89
C ARG A 60 5.37 -3.46 -0.41
N PHE A 61 5.97 -2.28 -0.42
CA PHE A 61 6.85 -1.76 -1.47
C PHE A 61 8.32 -1.86 -1.04
N GLU A 62 9.25 -1.75 -1.99
CA GLU A 62 10.67 -1.64 -1.69
C GLU A 62 11.04 -0.36 -0.91
N THR A 63 12.34 -0.10 -0.77
CA THR A 63 12.85 1.04 -0.02
C THR A 63 12.80 2.32 -0.84
N PHE A 64 12.11 3.32 -0.34
CA PHE A 64 12.39 4.70 -0.68
C PHE A 64 13.66 5.14 0.05
N GLY A 65 14.73 5.34 -0.72
CA GLY A 65 16.00 5.84 -0.21
C GLY A 65 15.89 7.30 0.25
N ALA A 66 16.27 7.60 1.50
CA ALA A 66 16.42 8.99 1.95
C ALA A 66 17.37 9.76 1.02
N GLY A 67 17.02 11.00 0.67
CA GLY A 67 17.83 11.85 -0.21
C GLY A 67 17.84 11.48 -1.70
N ASN A 68 17.19 10.37 -2.12
CA ASN A 68 17.14 9.97 -3.53
C ASN A 68 15.99 10.62 -4.32
N GLY A 69 15.29 11.60 -3.74
CA GLY A 69 14.22 12.34 -4.39
C GLY A 69 12.89 11.59 -4.54
N TYR A 70 12.74 10.39 -3.95
CA TYR A 70 11.49 9.64 -3.97
C TYR A 70 10.46 10.18 -2.95
N VAL A 71 10.95 10.60 -1.79
CA VAL A 71 10.17 11.09 -0.65
C VAL A 71 10.69 12.46 -0.20
N GLY A 72 9.85 13.20 0.53
CA GLY A 72 10.15 14.55 0.99
C GLY A 72 9.48 15.65 0.20
N SER A 73 9.51 16.86 0.79
CA SER A 73 8.95 18.07 0.20
C SER A 73 9.62 18.47 -1.13
N SER A 74 10.83 18.00 -1.37
CA SER A 74 11.60 18.22 -2.60
C SER A 74 11.37 17.15 -3.69
N SER A 75 10.60 16.10 -3.40
CA SER A 75 10.29 15.03 -4.35
C SER A 75 9.49 15.56 -5.54
N SER A 76 9.86 15.15 -6.75
CA SER A 76 9.09 15.47 -7.97
C SER A 76 7.84 14.62 -8.12
N LEU A 77 7.70 13.54 -7.32
CA LEU A 77 6.61 12.57 -7.37
C LEU A 77 6.34 11.98 -8.77
N ASN A 78 7.34 11.96 -9.66
CA ASN A 78 7.22 11.40 -11.00
C ASN A 78 6.90 9.89 -11.03
N HIS A 79 7.15 9.20 -9.92
CA HIS A 79 6.87 7.76 -9.70
C HIS A 79 5.52 7.50 -9.04
N LEU A 80 4.78 8.55 -8.65
CA LEU A 80 3.57 8.43 -7.82
C LEU A 80 2.50 7.54 -8.46
N GLU A 81 2.22 7.72 -9.74
CA GLU A 81 1.21 6.94 -10.45
C GLU A 81 1.58 5.45 -10.50
N GLY A 82 2.83 5.12 -10.87
CA GLY A 82 3.31 3.74 -10.87
C GLY A 82 3.36 3.11 -9.48
N THR A 83 3.71 3.91 -8.46
CA THR A 83 3.68 3.48 -7.05
C THR A 83 2.25 3.18 -6.61
N TYR A 84 1.30 4.04 -6.96
CA TYR A 84 -0.12 3.87 -6.67
C TYR A 84 -0.68 2.60 -7.32
N GLN A 85 -0.44 2.41 -8.61
CA GLN A 85 -0.86 1.21 -9.33
C GLN A 85 -0.23 -0.06 -8.73
N ALA A 86 1.05 -0.04 -8.38
CA ALA A 86 1.70 -1.16 -7.70
C ALA A 86 1.04 -1.51 -6.35
N LYS A 87 0.48 -0.51 -5.63
CA LYS A 87 -0.22 -0.75 -4.36
C LYS A 87 -1.63 -1.26 -4.57
N LEU A 88 -2.35 -0.78 -5.57
CA LEU A 88 -3.63 -1.36 -5.97
C LEU A 88 -3.48 -2.83 -6.36
N GLU A 89 -2.50 -3.16 -7.20
CA GLU A 89 -2.21 -4.54 -7.58
C GLU A 89 -1.90 -5.44 -6.37
N ALA A 90 -1.06 -4.96 -5.45
CA ALA A 90 -0.74 -5.69 -4.23
C ALA A 90 -1.99 -5.93 -3.38
N TRP A 91 -2.87 -4.93 -3.30
CA TRP A 91 -4.11 -5.01 -2.56
C TRP A 91 -5.10 -6.00 -3.21
N CYS A 92 -5.30 -5.94 -4.52
CA CYS A 92 -6.12 -6.91 -5.26
C CYS A 92 -5.66 -8.35 -5.01
N LEU A 93 -4.35 -8.59 -5.13
CA LEU A 93 -3.77 -9.92 -4.92
C LEU A 93 -3.92 -10.39 -3.47
N HIS A 94 -3.78 -9.49 -2.51
CA HIS A 94 -4.03 -9.80 -1.11
C HIS A 94 -5.48 -10.19 -0.87
N LEU A 95 -6.44 -9.41 -1.36
CA LEU A 95 -7.87 -9.68 -1.19
C LEU A 95 -8.27 -11.06 -1.74
N SER A 96 -7.65 -11.49 -2.84
CA SER A 96 -7.95 -12.78 -3.47
C SER A 96 -7.21 -13.97 -2.85
N SER A 97 -6.01 -13.76 -2.30
CA SER A 97 -5.14 -14.85 -1.84
C SER A 97 -5.00 -14.95 -0.32
N GLU A 98 -5.39 -13.90 0.41
CA GLU A 98 -5.17 -13.69 1.85
C GLU A 98 -3.68 -13.70 2.25
N LYS A 99 -2.75 -13.55 1.30
CA LYS A 99 -1.30 -13.55 1.53
C LYS A 99 -0.74 -12.14 1.61
N GLU A 100 0.37 -11.96 2.32
CA GLU A 100 1.17 -10.74 2.23
C GLU A 100 1.82 -10.63 0.85
N ILE A 101 1.65 -9.48 0.18
CA ILE A 101 2.13 -9.26 -1.19
C ILE A 101 3.28 -8.25 -1.20
N ASN A 102 4.43 -8.67 -1.72
CA ASN A 102 5.54 -7.77 -2.04
C ASN A 102 5.39 -7.32 -3.48
N ARG A 103 5.39 -6.01 -3.71
CA ARG A 103 5.28 -5.45 -5.05
C ARG A 103 6.00 -4.11 -5.11
N ASP A 104 7.10 -4.10 -5.85
CA ASP A 104 8.06 -2.99 -5.93
C ASP A 104 7.85 -2.16 -7.21
N TYR A 105 7.04 -2.65 -8.14
CA TYR A 105 6.63 -1.94 -9.35
C TYR A 105 5.29 -2.48 -9.84
N SER A 106 4.60 -1.67 -10.64
CA SER A 106 3.36 -2.07 -11.31
C SER A 106 3.67 -3.06 -12.44
N THR A 107 2.91 -4.14 -12.56
CA THR A 107 3.01 -5.01 -13.75
C THR A 107 2.34 -4.38 -14.96
N ASN A 108 1.46 -3.39 -14.75
CA ASN A 108 0.63 -2.76 -15.78
C ASN A 108 -0.22 -3.77 -16.56
N GLU A 109 -0.53 -4.90 -15.95
CA GLU A 109 -1.37 -5.94 -16.55
C GLU A 109 -2.84 -5.49 -16.66
N TYR A 110 -3.27 -4.70 -15.67
CA TYR A 110 -4.58 -4.06 -15.60
C TYR A 110 -4.43 -2.58 -15.34
N SER A 111 -5.34 -1.78 -15.87
CA SER A 111 -5.45 -0.35 -15.59
C SER A 111 -5.85 -0.08 -14.12
N ILE A 112 -5.60 1.14 -13.66
CA ILE A 112 -6.03 1.60 -12.33
C ILE A 112 -7.55 1.44 -12.15
N GLU A 113 -8.35 1.74 -13.18
CA GLU A 113 -9.82 1.62 -13.15
C GLU A 113 -10.25 0.16 -12.96
N GLU A 114 -9.70 -0.76 -13.76
CA GLU A 114 -9.98 -2.19 -13.64
C GLU A 114 -9.60 -2.75 -12.25
N GLN A 115 -8.49 -2.27 -11.68
CA GLN A 115 -8.06 -2.65 -10.33
C GLN A 115 -9.04 -2.14 -9.27
N ILE A 116 -9.49 -0.89 -9.37
CA ILE A 116 -10.48 -0.30 -8.46
C ILE A 116 -11.80 -1.05 -8.54
N ASP A 117 -12.27 -1.38 -9.74
CA ASP A 117 -13.50 -2.15 -9.95
C ASP A 117 -13.40 -3.54 -9.32
N GLU A 118 -12.26 -4.21 -9.49
CA GLU A 118 -12.02 -5.51 -8.89
C GLU A 118 -11.97 -5.45 -7.36
N ILE A 119 -11.34 -4.42 -6.77
CA ILE A 119 -11.36 -4.21 -5.32
C ILE A 119 -12.80 -3.98 -4.84
N ASN A 120 -13.57 -3.13 -5.52
CA ASN A 120 -14.98 -2.89 -5.19
C ASN A 120 -15.80 -4.18 -5.22
N ARG A 121 -15.58 -5.03 -6.23
CA ARG A 121 -16.24 -6.33 -6.34
C ARG A 121 -15.87 -7.25 -5.17
N GLN A 122 -14.59 -7.35 -4.82
CA GLN A 122 -14.13 -8.20 -3.72
C GLN A 122 -14.62 -7.69 -2.36
N VAL A 123 -14.54 -6.38 -2.11
CA VAL A 123 -14.99 -5.77 -0.85
C VAL A 123 -16.50 -5.85 -0.67
N SER A 124 -17.29 -5.73 -1.74
CA SER A 124 -18.76 -5.85 -1.67
C SER A 124 -19.24 -7.27 -1.39
N VAL A 125 -18.53 -8.30 -1.87
CA VAL A 125 -18.83 -9.72 -1.58
C VAL A 125 -18.49 -10.11 -0.14
N LEU A 126 -17.59 -9.36 0.51
CA LEU A 126 -17.17 -9.61 1.89
C LEU A 126 -18.08 -8.94 2.94
N LYS A 127 -19.10 -8.18 2.49
CA LYS A 127 -20.19 -7.59 3.30
C LYS A 127 -21.36 -8.52 3.51
#